data_AF-A0A176S047-F1
#
_entry.id   AF-A0A176S047-F1
#
_cell.length_a   1.000
_cell.length_b   1.000
_cell.length_c   1.000
_cell.angle_alpha   90.00
_cell.angle_beta   90.00
_cell.angle_gamma   90.00
#
_symmetry.space_group_name_H-M   'P 1'
#
loop_
_entity.id
_entity.type
_entity.pdbx_description
1 polymer ?
#
loop_
_entity_poly.entity_id
_entity_poly.type
_entity_poly.pdbx_seq_one_letter_code
_entity_poly.pdbx_strand_id
1 'polypeptide(L)'
;KGHPYLTQKLCQIVATDKSVTRAAGVDRICEGIFFSSRARETENNLQHVRTLLLAKDKDHAALLDLYRQVRARKRIRDDDTNVLINTLRLSGLIRVLENYLWMRNRIYFRVFDRAWIEANMPNAEKRRQKAAFKRGFRRASAVAAVIIALIGGGFYWVLDGYYWKHVRYYNTYAKRLGIMEGVGELTRQQVRSRTVSYKFIREGRYNPLQKVQAVKGSGELAASQSTVKSIFGDQSKDKSTLG
;
A
#
# COMPACT_ATOMS: atom_id res chain seq x y z
N LYS A 1 -12.46 -27.99 26.20
CA LYS A 1 -13.37 -28.44 27.28
C LYS A 1 -14.69 -27.68 27.11
N GLY A 2 -15.84 -28.34 27.30
CA GLY A 2 -17.15 -27.72 27.22
C GLY A 2 -17.42 -26.78 28.40
N HIS A 3 -18.39 -25.87 28.23
CA HIS A 3 -18.92 -25.07 29.34
C HIS A 3 -20.04 -25.89 30.01
N PRO A 4 -20.02 -26.12 31.35
CA PRO A 4 -20.92 -27.07 32.02
C PRO A 4 -22.39 -26.89 31.64
N TYR A 5 -22.89 -25.66 31.66
CA TYR A 5 -24.28 -25.35 31.30
C TYR A 5 -24.59 -25.62 29.81
N LEU A 6 -23.69 -25.24 28.87
CA LEU A 6 -23.90 -25.47 27.44
C LEU A 6 -23.86 -26.97 27.10
N THR A 7 -22.99 -27.72 27.76
CA THR A 7 -22.87 -29.16 27.61
C THR A 7 -24.11 -29.86 28.16
N GLN A 8 -24.57 -29.52 29.37
CA GLN A 8 -25.79 -30.08 29.96
C GLN A 8 -27.02 -29.80 29.09
N LYS A 9 -27.19 -28.56 28.62
CA LYS A 9 -28.32 -28.18 27.76
C LYS A 9 -28.35 -28.95 26.44
N LEU A 10 -27.19 -29.09 25.79
CA LEU A 10 -27.08 -29.88 24.56
C LEU A 10 -27.42 -31.35 24.82
N CYS A 11 -26.85 -31.95 25.88
CA CYS A 11 -27.13 -33.33 26.25
C CYS A 11 -28.61 -33.56 26.57
N GLN A 12 -29.28 -32.64 27.26
CA GLN A 12 -30.69 -32.75 27.61
C GLN A 12 -31.59 -32.75 26.36
N ILE A 13 -31.31 -31.85 25.40
CA ILE A 13 -32.08 -31.76 24.16
C ILE A 13 -31.84 -32.99 23.28
N VAL A 14 -30.58 -33.41 23.15
CA VAL A 14 -30.23 -34.64 22.43
C VAL A 14 -30.87 -35.88 23.06
N ALA A 15 -30.94 -35.97 24.39
CA ALA A 15 -31.57 -37.10 25.07
C ALA A 15 -33.09 -37.14 24.89
N THR A 16 -33.74 -35.99 24.64
CA THR A 16 -35.18 -35.89 24.45
C THR A 16 -35.58 -36.12 22.98
N ASP A 17 -34.68 -35.81 22.04
CA ASP A 17 -34.89 -36.01 20.61
C ASP A 17 -34.52 -37.43 20.18
N LYS A 18 -35.53 -38.30 20.09
CA LYS A 18 -35.41 -39.70 19.67
C LYS A 18 -34.91 -39.86 18.22
N SER A 19 -34.90 -38.80 17.41
CA SER A 19 -34.38 -38.85 16.04
C SER A 19 -32.84 -38.81 15.97
N VAL A 20 -32.18 -38.43 17.08
CA VAL A 20 -30.73 -38.31 17.15
C VAL A 20 -30.09 -39.67 17.39
N THR A 21 -29.71 -40.32 16.31
CA THR A 21 -29.04 -41.64 16.34
C THR A 21 -27.57 -41.59 15.94
N ARG A 22 -27.11 -40.45 15.40
CA ARG A 22 -25.75 -40.24 14.88
C ARG A 22 -25.22 -38.86 15.24
N ALA A 23 -23.90 -38.71 15.22
CA ALA A 23 -23.20 -37.44 15.47
C ALA A 23 -23.75 -36.28 14.62
N ALA A 24 -24.11 -36.52 13.36
CA ALA A 24 -24.70 -35.51 12.49
C ALA A 24 -26.03 -34.91 13.02
N GLY A 25 -26.81 -35.69 13.77
CA GLY A 25 -28.01 -35.18 14.44
C GLY A 25 -27.67 -34.23 15.60
N VAL A 26 -26.64 -34.58 16.38
CA VAL A 26 -26.10 -33.72 17.45
C VAL A 26 -25.56 -32.40 16.87
N ASP A 27 -24.85 -32.47 15.75
CA ASP A 27 -24.31 -31.28 15.09
C ASP A 27 -25.43 -30.35 14.59
N ARG A 28 -26.50 -30.91 14.01
CA ARG A 28 -27.68 -30.13 13.57
C ARG A 28 -28.34 -29.40 14.74
N ILE A 29 -28.52 -30.09 15.86
CA ILE A 29 -29.12 -29.52 17.08
C ILE A 29 -28.19 -28.43 17.66
N CYS A 30 -26.89 -28.71 17.72
CA CYS A 30 -25.88 -27.74 18.15
C CYS A 30 -25.92 -26.46 17.29
N GLU A 31 -26.03 -26.61 15.97
CA GLU A 31 -26.13 -25.50 15.03
C GLU A 31 -27.41 -24.68 15.23
N GLY A 32 -28.56 -25.34 15.36
CA GLY A 32 -29.84 -24.69 15.59
C GLY A 32 -29.90 -23.89 16.91
N ILE A 33 -29.34 -24.44 17.98
CA ILE A 33 -29.39 -23.82 19.31
C ILE A 33 -28.36 -22.72 19.47
N PHE A 34 -27.10 -22.97 19.12
CA PHE A 34 -25.99 -22.10 19.49
C PHE A 34 -25.48 -21.21 18.35
N PHE A 35 -25.69 -21.59 17.09
CA PHE A 35 -25.11 -20.89 15.94
C PHE A 35 -26.16 -20.26 15.02
N SER A 36 -27.45 -20.43 15.31
CA SER A 36 -28.49 -19.69 14.60
C SER A 36 -28.34 -18.18 14.79
N SER A 37 -28.82 -17.41 13.80
CA SER A 37 -28.73 -15.94 13.83
C SER A 37 -29.38 -15.31 15.06
N ARG A 38 -30.38 -16.00 15.65
CA ARG A 38 -31.09 -15.57 16.87
C ARG A 38 -30.52 -16.17 18.16
N ALA A 39 -29.57 -17.11 18.11
CA ALA A 39 -29.01 -17.76 19.31
C ALA A 39 -28.46 -16.76 20.33
N ARG A 40 -27.88 -15.65 19.86
CA ARG A 40 -27.37 -14.55 20.70
C ARG A 40 -28.47 -13.79 21.46
N GLU A 41 -29.72 -13.95 21.04
CA GLU A 41 -30.91 -13.30 21.59
C GLU A 41 -31.83 -14.29 22.33
N THR A 42 -31.77 -15.57 22.01
CA THR A 42 -32.66 -16.59 22.60
C THR A 42 -31.97 -17.45 23.65
N GLU A 43 -30.65 -17.59 23.59
CA GLU A 43 -29.91 -18.44 24.52
C GLU A 43 -29.43 -17.63 25.74
N ASN A 44 -29.92 -17.98 26.93
CA ASN A 44 -29.69 -17.24 28.17
C ASN A 44 -28.21 -17.00 28.52
N ASN A 45 -27.35 -17.99 28.32
CA ASN A 45 -25.92 -17.84 28.62
C ASN A 45 -25.24 -16.94 27.56
N LEU A 46 -25.58 -17.08 26.27
CA LEU A 46 -25.09 -16.17 25.23
C LEU A 46 -25.57 -14.72 25.44
N GLN A 47 -26.84 -14.55 25.82
CA GLN A 47 -27.43 -13.28 26.23
C GLN A 47 -26.67 -12.67 27.41
N HIS A 48 -26.42 -13.45 28.46
CA HIS A 48 -25.70 -12.99 29.65
C HIS A 48 -24.27 -12.54 29.31
N VAL A 49 -23.54 -13.33 28.53
CA VAL A 49 -22.18 -12.99 28.08
C VAL A 49 -22.18 -11.72 27.24
N ARG A 50 -23.15 -11.57 26.33
CA ARG A 50 -23.33 -10.35 25.53
C ARG A 50 -23.55 -9.14 26.42
N THR A 51 -24.46 -9.23 27.38
CA THR A 51 -24.78 -8.13 28.31
C THR A 51 -23.55 -7.71 29.11
N LEU A 52 -22.76 -8.67 29.60
CA LEU A 52 -21.50 -8.38 30.31
C LEU A 52 -20.45 -7.69 29.42
N LEU A 53 -20.33 -8.11 28.16
CA LEU A 53 -19.36 -7.53 27.22
C LEU A 53 -19.75 -6.11 26.76
N LEU A 54 -21.05 -5.80 26.74
CA LEU A 54 -21.59 -4.53 26.24
C LEU A 54 -22.08 -3.61 27.37
N ALA A 55 -21.73 -3.93 28.62
CA ALA A 55 -22.15 -3.16 29.78
C ALA A 55 -21.60 -1.72 29.72
N LYS A 56 -22.47 -0.73 29.95
CA LYS A 56 -22.16 0.70 29.76
C LYS A 56 -21.25 1.28 30.84
N ASP A 57 -21.20 0.64 32.01
CA ASP A 57 -20.39 1.00 33.17
C ASP A 57 -18.90 0.69 32.99
N LYS A 58 -18.54 -0.08 31.95
CA LYS A 58 -17.17 -0.48 31.65
C LYS A 58 -16.69 0.14 30.35
N ASP A 59 -15.37 0.28 30.23
CA ASP A 59 -14.73 0.52 28.94
C ASP A 59 -14.89 -0.72 28.05
N HIS A 60 -16.07 -0.87 27.45
CA HIS A 60 -16.38 -2.00 26.60
C HIS A 60 -15.55 -1.99 25.32
N ALA A 61 -15.01 -0.84 24.89
CA ALA A 61 -14.07 -0.79 23.77
C ALA A 61 -12.77 -1.52 24.14
N ALA A 62 -12.19 -1.22 25.31
CA ALA A 62 -11.01 -1.92 25.81
C ALA A 62 -11.29 -3.41 26.10
N LEU A 63 -12.48 -3.73 26.63
CA LEU A 63 -12.90 -5.11 26.91
C LEU A 63 -13.02 -5.93 25.61
N LEU A 64 -13.68 -5.38 24.59
CA LEU A 64 -13.82 -6.01 23.27
C LEU A 64 -12.46 -6.13 22.56
N ASP A 65 -11.56 -5.15 22.72
CA ASP A 65 -10.21 -5.25 22.19
C ASP A 65 -9.39 -6.35 22.89
N LEU A 66 -9.44 -6.43 24.21
CA LEU A 66 -8.81 -7.52 24.97
C LEU A 66 -9.34 -8.89 24.51
N TYR A 67 -10.66 -9.02 24.36
CA TYR A 67 -11.28 -10.22 23.84
C TYR A 67 -10.78 -10.57 22.43
N ARG A 68 -10.72 -9.57 21.53
CA ARG A 68 -10.17 -9.71 20.17
C ARG A 68 -8.73 -10.21 20.17
N GLN A 69 -7.90 -9.71 21.09
CA GLN A 69 -6.50 -10.11 21.24
C GLN A 69 -6.36 -11.57 21.71
N VAL A 70 -7.13 -11.98 22.73
CA VAL A 70 -7.17 -13.38 23.18
C VAL A 70 -7.66 -14.30 22.05
N ARG A 71 -8.68 -13.90 21.30
CA ARG A 71 -9.19 -14.65 20.14
C ARG A 71 -8.15 -14.79 19.03
N ALA A 72 -7.30 -13.79 18.84
CA ALA A 72 -6.17 -13.83 17.91
C ALA A 72 -4.97 -14.67 18.41
N ARG A 73 -5.12 -15.36 19.55
CA ARG A 73 -4.07 -16.16 20.22
C ARG A 73 -2.83 -15.34 20.59
N LYS A 74 -2.99 -14.05 20.87
CA LYS A 74 -1.90 -13.26 21.47
C LYS A 74 -1.62 -13.79 22.87
N ARG A 75 -0.34 -13.88 23.24
CA ARG A 75 0.09 -14.28 24.59
C ARG A 75 -0.12 -13.12 25.55
N ILE A 76 -1.25 -13.12 26.24
CA ILE A 76 -1.58 -12.13 27.27
C ILE A 76 -1.40 -12.82 28.61
N ARG A 77 -0.53 -12.29 29.46
CA ARG A 77 -0.32 -12.82 30.81
C ARG A 77 -1.56 -12.55 31.66
N ASP A 78 -1.84 -13.49 32.55
CA ASP A 78 -2.88 -13.28 33.54
C ASP A 78 -2.46 -12.22 34.55
N ASP A 79 -3.42 -11.38 34.93
CA ASP A 79 -3.23 -10.29 35.90
C ASP A 79 -4.55 -10.08 36.63
N ASP A 80 -4.59 -10.51 37.89
CA ASP A 80 -5.78 -10.44 38.74
C ASP A 80 -6.14 -9.00 39.17
N THR A 81 -5.24 -8.03 39.00
CA THR A 81 -5.54 -6.61 39.25
C THR A 81 -6.28 -5.98 38.07
N ASN A 82 -6.26 -6.62 36.89
CA ASN A 82 -6.86 -6.11 35.69
C ASN A 82 -8.37 -6.39 35.64
N VAL A 83 -9.17 -5.34 35.82
CA VAL A 83 -10.64 -5.39 35.79
C VAL A 83 -11.19 -5.97 34.48
N LEU A 84 -10.54 -5.76 33.34
CA LEU A 84 -10.99 -6.28 32.05
C LEU A 84 -10.77 -7.80 31.96
N ILE A 85 -9.62 -8.29 32.41
CA ILE A 85 -9.32 -9.73 32.48
C ILE A 85 -10.32 -10.42 33.41
N ASN A 86 -10.54 -9.86 34.60
CA ASN A 86 -11.52 -10.37 35.56
C ASN A 86 -12.93 -10.39 34.97
N THR A 87 -13.33 -9.35 34.24
CA THR A 87 -14.64 -9.30 33.57
C THR A 87 -14.79 -10.41 32.52
N LEU A 88 -13.78 -10.64 31.68
CA LEU A 88 -13.80 -11.75 30.71
C LEU A 88 -13.76 -13.14 31.37
N ARG A 89 -13.11 -13.25 32.53
CA ARG A 89 -13.06 -14.48 33.32
C ARG A 89 -14.42 -14.80 33.93
N LEU A 90 -15.07 -13.79 34.52
CA LEU A 90 -16.41 -13.90 35.11
C LEU A 90 -17.49 -14.20 34.07
N SER A 91 -17.36 -13.68 32.84
CA SER A 91 -18.26 -14.07 31.74
C SER A 91 -18.04 -15.49 31.24
N GLY A 92 -16.98 -16.18 31.69
CA GLY A 92 -16.68 -17.55 31.28
C GLY A 92 -16.15 -17.69 29.85
N LEU A 93 -15.84 -16.57 29.17
CA LEU A 93 -15.26 -16.56 27.82
C LEU A 93 -13.84 -17.10 27.79
N ILE A 94 -13.07 -16.76 28.82
CA ILE A 94 -11.66 -17.10 28.92
C ILE A 94 -11.39 -18.04 30.09
N ARG A 95 -10.22 -18.66 30.04
CA ARG A 95 -9.60 -19.41 31.13
C ARG A 95 -8.12 -19.07 31.15
N VAL A 96 -7.49 -19.30 32.29
CA VAL A 96 -6.04 -19.18 32.43
C VAL A 96 -5.42 -20.55 32.22
N LEU A 97 -4.36 -20.62 31.43
CA LEU A 97 -3.53 -21.82 31.25
C LEU A 97 -2.08 -21.37 31.19
N GLU A 98 -1.23 -21.94 32.05
CA GLU A 98 0.20 -21.60 32.12
C GLU A 98 0.45 -20.09 32.28
N ASN A 99 -0.37 -19.42 33.09
CA ASN A 99 -0.31 -17.97 33.31
C ASN A 99 -0.63 -17.11 32.06
N TYR A 100 -1.30 -17.68 31.05
CA TYR A 100 -1.78 -16.96 29.87
C TYR A 100 -3.29 -17.10 29.69
N LEU A 101 -3.89 -16.12 29.01
CA LEU A 101 -5.32 -16.13 28.69
C LEU A 101 -5.62 -17.01 27.47
N TRP A 102 -6.61 -17.88 27.60
CA TRP A 102 -7.07 -18.78 26.55
C TRP A 102 -8.60 -18.78 26.42
N MET A 103 -9.09 -18.98 25.21
CA MET A 103 -10.53 -19.18 24.98
C MET A 103 -11.03 -20.45 25.67
N ARG A 104 -12.07 -20.32 26.51
CA ARG A 104 -12.61 -21.45 27.28
C ARG A 104 -13.41 -22.42 26.42
N ASN A 105 -14.20 -21.90 25.49
CA ASN A 105 -15.11 -22.70 24.65
C ASN A 105 -15.10 -22.25 23.18
N ARG A 106 -15.13 -23.22 22.26
CA ARG A 106 -15.20 -23.01 20.80
C ARG A 106 -16.54 -22.44 20.37
N ILE A 107 -17.63 -22.69 21.11
CA ILE A 107 -18.94 -22.09 20.84
C ILE A 107 -18.82 -20.56 20.93
N TYR A 108 -18.26 -20.04 22.02
CA TYR A 108 -18.04 -18.59 22.17
C TYR A 108 -17.13 -18.02 21.07
N PHE A 109 -16.09 -18.75 20.65
CA PHE A 109 -15.19 -18.31 19.56
C PHE A 109 -15.91 -18.12 18.22
N ARG A 110 -16.95 -18.93 17.96
CA ARG A 110 -17.78 -18.87 16.75
C ARG A 110 -18.92 -17.85 16.88
N VAL A 111 -19.57 -17.79 18.04
CA VAL A 111 -20.73 -16.89 18.27
C VAL A 111 -20.29 -15.43 18.37
N PHE A 112 -19.22 -15.16 19.13
CA PHE A 112 -18.64 -13.84 19.31
C PHE A 112 -17.42 -13.72 18.39
N ASP A 113 -17.69 -13.72 17.09
CA ASP A 113 -16.67 -13.67 16.06
C ASP A 113 -16.13 -12.25 15.83
N ARG A 114 -15.21 -12.12 14.85
CA ARG A 114 -14.65 -10.81 14.50
C ARG A 114 -15.72 -9.85 14.00
N ALA A 115 -16.69 -10.32 13.21
CA ALA A 115 -17.75 -9.47 12.68
C ALA A 115 -18.62 -8.91 13.81
N TRP A 116 -18.92 -9.72 14.83
CA TRP A 116 -19.65 -9.27 16.00
C TRP A 116 -18.87 -8.23 16.83
N ILE A 117 -17.56 -8.44 17.04
CA ILE A 117 -16.72 -7.47 17.74
C ILE A 117 -16.74 -6.13 17.00
N GLU A 118 -16.53 -6.15 15.68
CA GLU A 118 -16.54 -4.94 14.85
C GLU A 118 -17.91 -4.26 14.83
N ALA A 119 -19.02 -5.03 14.81
CA ALA A 119 -20.36 -4.46 14.85
C ALA A 119 -20.62 -3.70 16.17
N ASN A 120 -20.09 -4.18 17.29
CA ASN A 120 -20.33 -3.61 18.62
C ASN A 120 -19.23 -2.65 19.10
N MET A 121 -18.15 -2.47 18.34
CA MET A 121 -17.12 -1.50 18.68
C MET A 121 -17.61 -0.06 18.57
N PRO A 122 -17.37 0.80 19.58
CA PRO A 122 -17.73 2.21 19.54
C PRO A 122 -17.15 2.95 18.34
N ASN A 123 -17.95 3.85 17.78
CA ASN A 123 -17.54 4.68 16.64
C ASN A 123 -16.29 5.52 16.95
N ALA A 124 -16.12 5.97 18.20
CA ALA A 124 -14.93 6.72 18.63
C ALA A 124 -13.64 5.87 18.50
N GLU A 125 -13.67 4.62 18.98
CA GLU A 125 -12.51 3.73 18.91
C GLU A 125 -12.25 3.25 17.47
N LYS A 126 -13.30 2.98 16.69
CA LYS A 126 -13.17 2.74 15.23
C LYS A 126 -12.46 3.90 14.52
N ARG A 127 -12.80 5.14 14.88
CA ARG A 127 -12.17 6.35 14.31
C ARG A 127 -10.71 6.47 14.77
N ARG A 128 -10.40 6.17 16.03
CA ARG A 128 -9.03 6.16 16.56
C ARG A 128 -8.14 5.17 15.81
N GLN A 129 -8.61 3.93 15.61
CA GLN A 129 -7.88 2.90 14.88
C GLN A 129 -7.64 3.31 13.41
N LYS A 130 -8.67 3.83 12.72
CA LYS A 130 -8.53 4.34 11.34
C LYS A 130 -7.56 5.53 11.27
N ALA A 131 -7.57 6.42 12.26
CA ALA A 131 -6.66 7.56 12.31
C ALA A 131 -5.19 7.12 12.48
N ALA A 132 -4.92 6.13 13.33
CA ALA A 132 -3.58 5.56 13.50
C ALA A 132 -3.07 4.92 12.20
N PHE A 133 -3.91 4.12 11.53
CA PHE A 133 -3.58 3.51 10.24
C PHE A 133 -3.29 4.55 9.16
N LYS A 134 -4.17 5.57 9.02
CA LYS A 134 -3.98 6.67 8.05
C LYS A 134 -2.71 7.48 8.32
N ARG A 135 -2.27 7.62 9.58
CA ARG A 135 -1.02 8.30 9.91
C ARG A 135 0.20 7.48 9.46
N GLY A 136 0.21 6.17 9.71
CA GLY A 136 1.28 5.29 9.26
C GLY A 136 1.38 5.24 7.74
N PHE A 137 0.24 5.06 7.05
CA PHE A 137 0.19 5.02 5.60
C PHE A 137 0.68 6.32 4.95
N ARG A 138 0.23 7.49 5.44
CA ARG A 138 0.67 8.79 4.90
C ARG A 138 2.19 9.00 4.97
N ARG A 139 2.84 8.57 6.06
CA ARG A 139 4.30 8.67 6.20
C ARG A 139 5.02 7.78 5.20
N ALA A 140 4.58 6.52 5.07
CA ALA A 140 5.15 5.58 4.11
C ALA A 140 4.96 6.06 2.66
N SER A 141 3.77 6.57 2.31
CA SER A 141 3.49 7.13 0.98
C SER A 141 4.36 8.35 0.66
N ALA A 142 4.60 9.23 1.64
CA ALA A 142 5.46 10.39 1.44
C ALA A 142 6.91 9.97 1.14
N VAL A 143 7.46 9.01 1.88
CA VAL A 143 8.81 8.47 1.63
C VAL A 143 8.89 7.83 0.25
N ALA A 144 7.92 7.00 -0.13
CA ALA A 144 7.87 6.38 -1.45
C ALA A 144 7.82 7.42 -2.58
N ALA A 145 7.03 8.49 -2.42
CA ALA A 145 6.94 9.56 -3.40
C ALA A 145 8.27 10.29 -3.60
N VAL A 146 9.02 10.55 -2.53
CA VAL A 146 10.37 11.15 -2.61
C VAL A 146 11.33 10.24 -3.36
N ILE A 147 11.34 8.94 -3.06
CA ILE A 147 12.21 7.97 -3.74
C ILE A 147 11.89 7.92 -5.25
N ILE A 148 10.61 7.86 -5.62
CA ILE A 148 10.17 7.86 -7.02
C ILE A 148 10.60 9.16 -7.72
N ALA A 149 10.46 10.31 -7.06
CA ALA A 149 10.87 11.60 -7.62
C ALA A 149 12.39 11.66 -7.86
N LEU A 150 13.21 11.14 -6.92
CA LEU A 150 14.66 11.09 -7.06
C LEU A 150 15.09 10.15 -8.20
N ILE A 151 14.50 8.95 -8.29
CA ILE A 151 14.81 7.99 -9.36
C ILE A 151 14.39 8.57 -10.72
N GLY A 152 13.17 9.09 -10.82
CA GLY A 152 12.65 9.69 -12.05
C GLY A 152 13.46 10.91 -12.49
N GLY A 153 13.82 11.78 -11.54
CA GLY A 153 14.67 12.96 -11.80
C GLY A 153 16.08 12.58 -12.24
N GLY A 154 16.70 11.60 -11.59
CA GLY A 154 18.02 11.08 -11.98
C GLY A 154 17.98 10.44 -13.36
N PHE A 155 16.97 9.61 -13.64
CA PHE A 155 16.79 8.98 -14.95
C PHE A 155 16.58 10.02 -16.06
N TYR A 156 15.71 11.00 -15.83
CA TYR A 156 15.50 12.13 -16.74
C TYR A 156 16.81 12.89 -17.00
N TRP A 157 17.56 13.19 -15.94
CA TRP A 157 18.83 13.91 -16.05
C TRP A 157 19.88 13.15 -16.88
N VAL A 158 19.95 11.83 -16.74
CA VAL A 158 20.82 10.96 -17.56
C VAL A 158 20.37 10.96 -19.02
N LEU A 159 19.08 10.79 -19.29
CA LEU A 159 18.55 10.79 -20.65
C LEU A 159 18.80 12.11 -21.38
N ASP A 160 18.50 13.23 -20.72
CA ASP A 160 18.75 14.58 -21.20
C ASP A 160 20.25 14.87 -21.36
N GLY A 161 21.09 14.32 -20.49
CA GLY A 161 22.54 14.46 -20.54
C GLY A 161 23.20 13.73 -21.73
N TYR A 162 22.71 12.54 -22.09
CA TYR A 162 23.42 11.64 -23.01
C TYR A 162 22.69 11.35 -24.33
N TYR A 163 21.36 11.31 -24.34
CA TYR A 163 20.61 10.78 -25.47
C TYR A 163 19.73 11.83 -26.16
N TRP A 164 19.24 12.83 -25.44
CA TRP A 164 18.23 13.73 -25.97
C TRP A 164 18.78 14.79 -26.90
N LYS A 165 18.13 14.98 -28.04
CA LYS A 165 18.64 15.84 -29.10
C LYS A 165 18.37 17.32 -28.81
N HIS A 166 19.44 18.07 -28.57
CA HIS A 166 19.39 19.53 -28.44
C HIS A 166 19.76 20.18 -29.77
N VAL A 167 18.87 21.07 -30.23
CA VAL A 167 19.06 21.85 -31.45
C VAL A 167 19.05 23.32 -31.08
N ARG A 168 20.16 24.01 -31.35
CA ARG A 168 20.28 25.46 -31.20
C ARG A 168 20.59 26.10 -32.54
N TYR A 169 20.16 27.33 -32.72
CA TYR A 169 20.37 28.09 -33.95
C TYR A 169 21.23 29.30 -33.65
N TYR A 170 22.16 29.61 -34.52
CA TYR A 170 23.08 30.72 -34.35
C TYR A 170 23.17 31.56 -35.62
N ASN A 171 23.47 32.84 -35.44
CA ASN A 171 23.69 33.80 -36.51
C ASN A 171 24.92 33.41 -37.34
N THR A 172 26.04 33.19 -36.67
CA THR A 172 27.31 32.79 -37.28
C THR A 172 28.03 31.80 -36.35
N TYR A 173 29.24 31.36 -36.72
CA TYR A 173 30.08 30.52 -35.89
C TYR A 173 31.51 31.05 -35.89
N ALA A 174 32.20 30.89 -34.76
CA ALA A 174 33.63 31.14 -34.62
C ALA A 174 34.35 29.79 -34.52
N LYS A 175 35.56 29.70 -35.09
CA LYS A 175 36.42 28.52 -34.95
C LYS A 175 37.52 28.83 -33.94
N ARG A 176 37.53 28.14 -32.80
CA ARG A 176 38.57 28.26 -31.77
C ARG A 176 39.11 26.88 -31.46
N LEU A 177 40.43 26.70 -31.53
CA LEU A 177 41.12 25.42 -31.26
C LEU A 177 40.49 24.21 -31.99
N GLY A 178 40.04 24.40 -33.23
CA GLY A 178 39.41 23.34 -34.03
C GLY A 178 37.92 23.10 -33.76
N ILE A 179 37.33 23.74 -32.75
CA ILE A 179 35.92 23.60 -32.36
C ILE A 179 35.09 24.73 -32.98
N MET A 180 33.90 24.41 -33.50
CA MET A 180 32.92 25.42 -33.93
C MET A 180 32.07 25.86 -32.74
N GLU A 181 32.12 27.14 -32.42
CA GLU A 181 31.29 27.78 -31.39
C GLU A 181 30.23 28.64 -32.07
N GLY A 182 28.95 28.41 -31.76
CA GLY A 182 27.86 29.22 -32.27
C GLY A 182 27.89 30.63 -31.66
N VAL A 183 27.77 31.66 -32.49
CA VAL A 183 27.79 33.07 -32.06
C VAL A 183 26.46 33.73 -32.41
N GLY A 184 25.87 34.40 -31.41
CA GLY A 184 24.57 35.07 -31.53
C GLY A 184 23.43 34.05 -31.66
N GLU A 185 23.04 33.44 -30.54
CA GLU A 185 21.94 32.47 -30.48
C GLU A 185 20.63 33.11 -30.99
N LEU A 186 19.92 32.36 -31.82
CA LEU A 186 18.69 32.79 -32.48
C LEU A 186 17.52 31.96 -31.98
N THR A 187 16.39 32.63 -31.75
CA THR A 187 15.12 31.95 -31.53
C THR A 187 14.59 31.37 -32.84
N ARG A 188 13.72 30.35 -32.75
CA ARG A 188 13.09 29.76 -33.95
C ARG A 188 12.36 30.78 -34.81
N GLN A 189 11.81 31.83 -34.21
CA GLN A 189 11.13 32.90 -34.93
C GLN A 189 12.11 33.77 -35.72
N GLN A 190 13.26 34.11 -35.13
CA GLN A 190 14.32 34.87 -35.81
C GLN A 190 14.97 34.08 -36.95
N VAL A 191 15.05 32.75 -36.83
CA VAL A 191 15.57 31.91 -37.93
C VAL A 191 14.69 32.03 -39.17
N ARG A 192 13.36 32.08 -39.01
CA ARG A 192 12.39 32.11 -40.13
C ARG A 192 12.51 33.37 -40.98
N SER A 193 12.89 34.50 -40.39
CA SER A 193 13.06 35.76 -41.11
C SER A 193 14.46 35.95 -41.70
N ARG A 194 15.36 34.97 -41.58
CA ARG A 194 16.74 35.05 -42.06
C ARG A 194 16.98 34.21 -43.31
N THR A 195 17.83 34.73 -44.18
CA THR A 195 18.26 34.04 -45.40
C THR A 195 19.07 32.78 -45.07
N VAL A 196 19.97 32.85 -44.09
CA VAL A 196 20.76 31.71 -43.60
C VAL A 196 20.95 31.81 -42.08
N SER A 197 20.94 30.66 -41.40
CA SER A 197 21.28 30.47 -39.99
C SER A 197 22.03 29.15 -39.83
N TYR A 198 22.79 28.99 -38.74
CA TYR A 198 23.54 27.75 -38.48
C TYR A 198 22.85 26.93 -37.40
N LYS A 199 22.44 25.72 -37.76
CA LYS A 199 21.79 24.73 -36.88
C LYS A 199 22.86 23.83 -36.28
N PHE A 200 23.03 23.91 -34.97
CA PHE A 200 23.93 23.08 -34.19
C PHE A 200 23.12 21.95 -33.55
N ILE A 201 23.53 20.71 -33.79
CA ILE A 201 22.86 19.51 -33.30
C ILE A 201 23.80 18.78 -32.34
N ARG A 202 23.30 18.51 -31.14
CA ARG A 202 23.98 17.73 -30.11
C ARG A 202 23.03 16.66 -29.59
N GLU A 203 23.49 15.43 -29.46
CA GLU A 203 22.76 14.35 -28.79
C GLU A 203 23.24 14.32 -27.34
N GLY A 204 22.40 14.71 -26.39
CA GLY A 204 22.77 14.91 -24.99
C GLY A 204 23.47 16.25 -24.72
N ARG A 205 23.29 16.83 -23.54
CA ARG A 205 23.99 18.06 -23.14
C ARG A 205 25.51 17.91 -23.04
N TYR A 206 26.01 16.74 -22.67
CA TYR A 206 27.44 16.53 -22.37
C TYR A 206 28.28 16.04 -23.55
N ASN A 207 27.65 15.50 -24.60
CA ASN A 207 28.39 14.99 -25.74
C ASN A 207 28.89 16.13 -26.64
N PRO A 208 29.99 15.94 -27.39
CA PRO A 208 30.48 16.96 -28.31
C PRO A 208 29.46 17.29 -29.41
N LEU A 209 29.67 18.44 -30.05
CA LEU A 209 28.84 18.88 -31.18
C LEU A 209 28.93 17.85 -32.31
N GLN A 210 27.80 17.26 -32.69
CA GLN A 210 27.76 16.17 -33.67
C GLN A 210 27.65 16.70 -35.10
N LYS A 211 26.87 17.77 -35.30
CA LYS A 211 26.60 18.29 -36.63
C LYS A 211 26.30 19.79 -36.63
N VAL A 212 26.85 20.49 -37.61
CA VAL A 212 26.48 21.87 -37.96
C VAL A 212 25.90 21.88 -39.37
N GLN A 213 24.79 22.58 -39.57
CA GLN A 213 24.16 22.71 -40.88
C GLN A 213 23.77 24.17 -41.12
N ALA A 214 24.14 24.74 -42.26
CA ALA A 214 23.56 26.00 -42.72
C ALA A 214 22.13 25.72 -43.22
N VAL A 215 21.16 26.45 -42.67
CA VAL A 215 19.73 26.32 -42.98
C VAL A 215 19.14 27.66 -43.35
N LYS A 216 18.20 27.67 -44.30
CA LYS A 216 17.41 28.86 -44.66
C LYS A 216 16.26 29.07 -43.68
N GLY A 217 15.57 30.20 -43.76
CA GLY A 217 14.39 30.48 -42.94
C GLY A 217 13.23 29.47 -43.11
N SER A 218 13.16 28.77 -44.24
CA SER A 218 12.24 27.65 -44.47
C SER A 218 12.60 26.37 -43.70
N GLY A 219 13.83 26.26 -43.17
CA GLY A 219 14.38 25.06 -42.55
C GLY A 219 15.14 24.13 -43.50
N GLU A 220 15.14 24.42 -44.81
CA GLU A 220 15.91 23.69 -45.82
C GLU A 220 17.41 23.95 -45.71
N LEU A 221 18.21 23.00 -46.18
CA LEU A 221 19.67 23.11 -46.21
C LEU A 221 20.10 24.18 -47.22
N ALA A 222 20.97 25.09 -46.79
CA ALA A 222 21.60 26.04 -47.70
C ALA A 222 22.65 25.32 -48.56
N ALA A 223 22.73 25.66 -49.86
CA ALA A 223 23.57 24.97 -50.85
C ALA A 223 25.10 25.02 -50.57
N SER A 224 25.55 25.77 -49.56
CA SER A 224 26.96 25.89 -49.12
C SER A 224 27.42 24.75 -48.19
N GLN A 225 26.88 23.53 -48.34
CA GLN A 225 27.21 22.40 -47.46
C GLN A 225 28.60 21.77 -47.71
N SER A 226 29.24 22.06 -48.84
CA SER A 226 30.53 21.49 -49.24
C SER A 226 31.68 21.86 -48.28
N THR A 227 31.62 23.00 -47.60
CA THR A 227 32.68 23.46 -46.68
C THR A 227 32.54 22.91 -45.25
N VAL A 228 31.34 22.54 -44.81
CA VAL A 228 31.10 22.03 -43.44
C VAL A 228 31.36 20.53 -43.34
N LYS A 229 31.12 19.79 -44.45
CA LYS A 229 31.34 18.34 -44.54
C LYS A 229 32.83 17.95 -44.53
N SER A 230 33.74 18.87 -44.86
CA SER A 230 35.19 18.62 -44.86
C SER A 230 35.86 18.80 -43.50
N ILE A 231 35.20 19.47 -42.54
CA ILE A 231 35.77 19.79 -41.22
C ILE A 231 35.38 18.74 -40.17
N PHE A 232 34.18 18.17 -40.27
CA PHE A 232 33.78 16.98 -39.51
C PHE A 232 33.98 15.77 -40.41
N GLY A 233 35.22 15.25 -40.48
CA GLY A 233 35.51 14.01 -41.19
C GLY A 233 34.50 12.92 -40.85
N ASP A 234 34.21 12.06 -41.82
CA ASP A 234 33.21 10.99 -41.77
C ASP A 234 33.45 10.03 -40.59
N GLN A 235 33.01 10.41 -39.40
CA GLN A 235 33.03 9.60 -38.19
C GLN A 235 31.78 8.69 -38.11
N SER A 236 31.10 8.47 -39.24
CA SER A 236 29.93 7.58 -39.30
C SER A 236 30.29 6.10 -39.55
N LYS A 237 31.58 5.77 -39.70
CA LYS A 237 32.04 4.39 -39.99
C LYS A 237 32.61 3.56 -38.83
N ASP A 238 32.82 4.12 -37.63
CA ASP A 238 33.49 3.41 -36.52
C ASP A 238 32.57 3.08 -35.33
N LYS A 239 31.31 2.69 -35.60
CA LYS A 239 30.41 2.13 -34.56
C LYS A 239 29.81 0.76 -34.92
N SER A 240 30.44 0.02 -35.83
CA SER A 240 30.04 -1.36 -36.16
C SER A 240 30.99 -2.44 -35.62
N THR A 241 31.97 -2.08 -34.78
CA THR A 241 32.86 -3.05 -34.13
C THR A 241 33.05 -2.66 -32.65
N LEU A 242 32.27 -3.33 -31.79
CA LEU A 242 32.30 -3.43 -30.32
C LEU A 242 30.81 -3.64 -29.95
N GLY A 243 30.27 -4.86 -29.96
CA GLY A 243 30.82 -6.08 -29.37
C GLY A 243 30.46 -6.07 -27.89
#